data_AF-A0AAX1ECZ4-F1
#
_entry.id   AF-A0AAX1ECZ4-F1
#
_cell.length_a   1.000
_cell.length_b   1.000
_cell.length_c   1.000
_cell.angle_alpha   90.00
_cell.angle_beta   90.00
_cell.angle_gamma   90.00
#
_symmetry.space_group_name_H-M   'P 1'
#
loop_
_entity.id
_entity.type
_entity.pdbx_description
1 polymer ?
#
loop_
_entity_poly.entity_id
_entity_poly.type
_entity_poly.pdbx_seq_one_letter_code
_entity_poly.pdbx_strand_id
1 'polypeptide(L)'
;MAEPFHYPPEVFELLVKTIPLLSKSKKGVILFMQGAGVAESDLSEVTKIVHSNPDIINKYEITRNVLTKVNARGDNGLRARREIIKRVVEFQDFSLCWPTDQYPAKGLVASLREIINVKDSFTRMKQERESERLEKATKRKAEQAAATDKRIKIESINSRLSGLFGLNDKPQERGKLLESILNDLFRVYNIHVHEDFRHKCSDNSLVLEQIDGVIELNGSTYLVEMKWLKAAVGVESISQHLVRLFGRANAHGIFIAANGYTEPAIKQCRDALSQKTIILCSLREIIMLLNRQDDLITLLKKKYQSAIVDKNPYHEILA
;
A
#
# COMPACT_ATOMS: atom_id res chain seq x y z
N MET A 1 35.25 19.72 13.21
CA MET A 1 34.80 20.31 11.92
C MET A 1 33.87 21.45 12.28
N ALA A 2 34.14 22.67 11.83
CA ALA A 2 33.27 23.81 12.16
C ALA A 2 31.87 23.54 11.61
N GLU A 3 30.86 23.58 12.48
CA GLU A 3 29.47 23.43 12.05
C GLU A 3 29.14 24.48 10.98
N PRO A 4 28.49 24.11 9.88
CA PRO A 4 28.18 25.04 8.81
C PRO A 4 27.31 26.19 9.35
N PHE A 5 27.69 27.42 8.99
CA PHE A 5 26.90 28.62 9.27
C PHE A 5 25.47 28.42 8.75
N HIS A 6 24.48 28.28 9.63
CA HIS A 6 23.14 27.85 9.21
C HIS A 6 22.35 28.94 8.49
N TYR A 7 22.53 30.21 8.88
CA TYR A 7 22.13 31.31 8.03
C TYR A 7 23.05 31.40 6.81
N PRO A 8 22.50 31.35 5.59
CA PRO A 8 23.23 31.70 4.39
C PRO A 8 23.79 33.14 4.53
N PRO A 9 25.00 33.43 4.02
CA PRO A 9 25.63 34.75 4.17
C PRO A 9 24.72 35.92 3.75
N GLU A 10 23.98 35.78 2.65
CA GLU A 10 23.04 36.79 2.16
C GLU A 10 21.89 37.07 3.14
N VAL A 11 21.33 36.02 3.74
CA VAL A 11 20.25 36.14 4.74
C VAL A 11 20.78 36.80 6.00
N PHE A 12 21.98 36.40 6.44
CA PHE A 12 22.62 36.98 7.61
C PHE A 12 22.82 38.50 7.44
N GLU A 13 23.40 38.92 6.33
CA GLU A 13 23.66 40.33 6.05
C GLU A 13 22.37 41.14 5.88
N LEU A 14 21.34 40.58 5.26
CA LEU A 14 20.02 41.23 5.17
C LEU A 14 19.39 41.42 6.55
N LEU A 15 19.45 40.43 7.43
CA LEU A 15 18.94 40.56 8.80
C LEU A 15 19.71 41.64 9.58
N VAL A 16 21.04 41.69 9.46
CA VAL A 16 21.87 42.73 10.08
C VAL A 16 21.48 44.13 9.62
N LYS A 17 21.14 44.30 8.33
CA LYS A 17 20.70 45.59 7.80
C LYS A 17 19.25 45.94 8.17
N THR A 18 18.37 44.94 8.25
CA THR A 18 16.92 45.16 8.38
C THR A 18 16.49 45.44 9.81
N ILE A 19 16.89 44.60 10.77
CA ILE A 19 16.40 44.66 12.17
C ILE A 19 16.65 46.03 12.82
N PRO A 20 17.83 46.67 12.64
CA PRO A 20 18.07 48.03 13.11
C PRO A 20 17.03 49.05 12.62
N LEU A 21 16.58 48.95 11.38
CA LEU A 21 15.63 49.91 10.79
C LEU A 21 14.20 49.70 11.29
N LEU A 22 13.85 48.45 11.64
CA LEU A 22 12.55 48.11 12.23
C LEU A 22 12.41 48.57 13.70
N SER A 23 13.52 48.98 14.33
CA SER A 23 13.56 49.37 15.75
C SER A 23 14.06 50.81 15.93
N LYS A 24 13.25 51.67 16.58
CA LYS A 24 13.62 53.08 16.81
C LYS A 24 14.81 53.28 17.76
N SER A 25 15.11 52.32 18.64
CA SER A 25 16.16 52.45 19.68
C SER A 25 16.99 51.17 19.85
N LYS A 26 18.17 51.30 20.49
CA LYS A 26 19.04 50.17 20.86
C LYS A 26 18.32 49.16 21.77
N LYS A 27 17.55 49.66 22.75
CA LYS A 27 16.68 48.84 23.61
C LYS A 27 15.59 48.13 22.81
N GLY A 28 15.04 48.78 21.78
CA GLY A 28 14.07 48.17 20.86
C GLY A 28 14.64 46.98 20.10
N VAL A 29 15.89 47.07 19.62
CA VAL A 29 16.57 45.93 18.97
C VAL A 29 16.74 44.76 19.94
N ILE A 30 17.17 45.02 21.19
CA ILE A 30 17.29 43.98 22.22
C ILE A 30 15.93 43.33 22.50
N LEU A 31 14.88 44.13 22.64
CA LEU A 31 13.52 43.63 22.87
C LEU A 31 13.00 42.81 21.68
N PHE A 32 13.31 43.21 20.45
CA PHE A 32 13.01 42.42 19.26
C PHE A 32 13.65 41.03 19.33
N MET A 33 14.93 40.95 19.69
CA MET A 33 15.66 39.68 19.81
C MET A 33 15.13 38.82 20.96
N GLN A 34 14.84 39.44 22.12
CA GLN A 34 14.24 38.75 23.25
C GLN A 34 12.85 38.19 22.88
N GLY A 35 12.03 38.98 22.19
CA GLY A 35 10.72 38.55 21.68
C GLY A 35 10.81 37.45 20.61
N ALA A 36 11.96 37.30 19.95
CA ALA A 36 12.24 36.19 19.06
C ALA A 36 12.75 34.93 19.80
N GLY A 37 12.82 34.96 21.13
CA GLY A 37 13.27 33.83 21.95
C GLY A 37 14.79 33.65 21.99
N VAL A 38 15.56 34.70 21.72
CA VAL A 38 17.02 34.68 21.91
C VAL A 38 17.33 34.53 23.40
N ALA A 39 18.23 33.61 23.74
CA ALA A 39 18.60 33.33 25.12
C ALA A 39 19.27 34.54 25.79
N GLU A 40 19.00 34.74 27.08
CA GLU A 40 19.56 35.87 27.85
C GLU A 40 21.10 35.86 27.85
N SER A 41 21.72 34.67 27.84
CA SER A 41 23.18 34.53 27.71
C SER A 41 23.73 35.18 26.44
N ASP A 42 23.02 35.10 25.31
CA ASP A 42 23.44 35.71 24.05
C ASP A 42 23.20 37.23 24.01
N LEU A 43 22.23 37.73 24.79
CA LEU A 43 21.90 39.14 24.91
C LEU A 43 22.72 39.86 25.99
N SER A 44 23.26 39.13 26.96
CA SER A 44 23.83 39.69 28.19
C SER A 44 24.91 40.76 27.95
N GLU A 45 25.83 40.51 27.02
CA GLU A 45 26.91 41.44 26.65
C GLU A 45 26.36 42.76 26.10
N VAL A 46 25.51 42.69 25.07
CA VAL A 46 24.96 43.88 24.41
C VAL A 46 24.03 44.65 25.34
N THR A 47 23.28 43.97 26.20
CA THR A 47 22.41 44.59 27.20
C THR A 47 23.22 45.36 28.25
N LYS A 48 24.33 44.79 28.74
CA LYS A 48 25.23 45.48 29.67
C LYS A 48 25.84 46.73 29.03
N ILE A 49 26.33 46.62 27.79
CA ILE A 49 26.91 47.76 27.07
C ILE A 49 25.87 48.87 26.90
N VAL A 50 24.67 48.56 26.41
CA VAL A 50 23.61 49.57 26.20
C VAL A 50 23.18 50.25 27.51
N HIS A 51 23.32 49.57 28.66
CA HIS A 51 23.00 50.14 29.97
C HIS A 51 24.13 51.02 30.52
N SER A 52 25.38 50.58 30.41
CA SER A 52 26.52 51.24 31.05
C SER A 52 27.21 52.29 30.17
N ASN A 53 27.31 52.04 28.87
CA ASN A 53 27.95 52.95 27.92
C ASN A 53 27.29 52.80 26.54
N PRO A 54 26.12 53.42 26.31
CA PRO A 54 25.38 53.23 25.09
C PRO A 54 26.15 53.71 23.84
N ASP A 55 27.03 54.70 23.95
CA ASP A 55 27.65 55.35 22.78
C ASP A 55 28.68 54.49 22.05
N ILE A 56 29.25 53.48 22.72
CA ILE A 56 30.26 52.59 22.13
C ILE A 56 29.67 51.49 21.22
N ILE A 57 28.34 51.35 21.16
CA ILE A 57 27.69 50.33 20.33
C ILE A 57 26.50 50.90 19.57
N ASN A 58 26.37 50.55 18.29
CA ASN A 58 25.22 50.93 17.47
C ASN A 58 24.24 49.76 17.23
N LYS A 59 23.07 50.05 16.63
CA LYS A 59 22.01 49.03 16.39
C LYS A 59 22.48 47.88 15.49
N TYR A 60 23.34 48.15 14.51
CA TYR A 60 23.84 47.15 13.58
C TYR A 60 24.83 46.20 14.26
N GLU A 61 25.70 46.73 15.12
CA GLU A 61 26.64 45.94 15.92
C GLU A 61 25.92 45.05 16.92
N ILE A 62 24.89 45.57 17.61
CA ILE A 62 24.02 44.76 18.48
C ILE A 62 23.44 43.59 17.69
N THR A 63 22.84 43.88 16.53
CA THR A 63 22.20 42.87 15.68
C THR A 63 23.21 41.81 15.22
N ARG A 64 24.37 42.22 14.72
CA ARG A 64 25.43 41.31 14.24
C ARG A 64 25.99 40.44 15.36
N ASN A 65 26.26 41.00 16.54
CA ASN A 65 26.78 40.25 17.68
C ASN A 65 25.81 39.14 18.10
N VAL A 66 24.53 39.51 18.28
CA VAL A 66 23.49 38.57 18.69
C VAL A 66 23.24 37.49 17.62
N LEU A 67 23.10 37.87 16.34
CA LEU A 67 22.88 36.90 15.26
C LEU A 67 24.07 35.93 15.12
N THR A 68 25.30 36.40 15.31
CA THR A 68 26.50 35.53 15.29
C THR A 68 26.40 34.46 16.38
N LYS A 69 26.10 34.86 17.62
CA LYS A 69 25.97 33.93 18.75
C LYS A 69 24.84 32.93 18.54
N VAL A 70 23.66 33.41 18.15
CA VAL A 70 22.49 32.55 17.89
C VAL A 70 22.77 31.57 16.76
N ASN A 71 23.49 31.99 15.72
CA ASN A 71 23.80 31.13 14.59
C ASN A 71 24.85 30.06 14.92
N ALA A 72 25.77 30.35 15.85
CA ALA A 72 26.80 29.41 16.30
C ALA A 72 26.28 28.31 17.25
N ARG A 73 25.02 28.37 17.71
CA ARG A 73 24.42 27.40 18.64
C ARG A 73 23.94 26.09 17.99
N GLY A 74 24.23 25.85 16.71
CA GLY A 74 23.77 24.64 16.03
C GLY A 74 22.24 24.49 16.09
N ASP A 75 21.76 23.31 16.47
CA ASP A 75 20.33 23.00 16.61
C ASP A 75 19.66 23.72 17.79
N ASN A 76 20.40 24.02 18.86
CA ASN A 76 19.87 24.76 20.02
C ASN A 76 19.46 26.20 19.67
N GLY A 77 20.00 26.76 18.57
CA GLY A 77 19.62 28.07 18.04
C GLY A 77 18.46 28.04 17.04
N LEU A 78 17.98 26.86 16.61
CA LEU A 78 17.06 26.73 15.47
C LEU A 78 15.74 27.49 15.67
N ARG A 79 15.15 27.39 16.86
CA ARG A 79 13.88 28.06 17.18
C ARG A 79 14.02 29.58 17.11
N ALA A 80 15.03 30.13 17.77
CA ALA A 80 15.30 31.57 17.76
C ALA A 80 15.60 32.08 16.35
N ARG A 81 16.37 31.31 15.56
CA ARG A 81 16.65 31.67 14.17
C ARG A 81 15.41 31.78 13.29
N ARG A 82 14.53 30.77 13.35
CA ARG A 82 13.27 30.77 12.60
C ARG A 82 12.38 31.92 13.00
N GLU A 83 12.28 32.19 14.30
CA GLU A 83 11.43 33.27 14.81
C GLU A 83 11.98 34.66 14.44
N ILE A 84 13.30 34.87 14.48
CA ILE A 84 13.92 36.12 13.99
C ILE A 84 13.54 36.37 12.54
N ILE A 85 13.74 35.37 11.67
CA ILE A 85 13.38 35.48 10.25
C ILE A 85 11.89 35.80 10.11
N LYS A 86 11.02 35.00 10.77
CA LYS A 86 9.57 35.13 10.73
C LYS A 86 9.12 36.56 11.07
N ARG A 87 9.61 37.10 12.18
CA ARG A 87 9.25 38.46 12.65
C ARG A 87 9.66 39.55 11.67
N VAL A 88 10.80 39.39 10.97
CA VAL A 88 11.21 40.33 9.93
C VAL A 88 10.31 40.21 8.69
N VAL A 89 10.05 38.99 8.19
CA VAL A 89 9.23 38.79 7.00
C VAL A 89 7.75 39.08 7.22
N GLU A 90 7.23 38.95 8.44
CA GLU A 90 5.84 39.29 8.78
C GLU A 90 5.65 40.77 9.13
N PHE A 91 6.72 41.58 9.10
CA PHE A 91 6.61 43.01 9.38
C PHE A 91 5.85 43.74 8.25
N GLN A 92 4.71 44.35 8.58
CA GLN A 92 3.83 45.01 7.62
C GLN A 92 3.64 46.51 7.89
N ASP A 93 3.64 46.93 9.16
CA ASP A 93 3.41 48.33 9.53
C ASP A 93 4.72 49.10 9.74
N PHE A 94 5.18 49.73 8.66
CA PHE A 94 6.39 50.56 8.66
C PHE A 94 6.20 51.96 9.25
N SER A 95 4.98 52.35 9.64
CA SER A 95 4.76 53.63 10.34
C SER A 95 5.46 53.67 11.70
N LEU A 96 5.75 52.50 12.27
CA LEU A 96 6.48 52.32 13.52
C LEU A 96 7.99 52.63 13.40
N CYS A 97 8.53 52.73 12.18
CA CYS A 97 9.95 53.06 11.92
C CYS A 97 10.18 54.58 11.95
N TRP A 98 11.45 55.02 11.93
CA TRP A 98 11.76 56.44 11.68
C TRP A 98 11.34 56.81 10.25
N PRO A 99 10.87 58.05 9.98
CA PRO A 99 10.43 58.46 8.65
C PRO A 99 11.47 58.19 7.55
N THR A 100 12.76 58.42 7.84
CA THR A 100 13.87 58.15 6.91
C THR A 100 14.13 56.66 6.67
N ASP A 101 13.73 55.80 7.61
CA ASP A 101 14.01 54.37 7.59
C ASP A 101 12.88 53.56 6.93
N GLN A 102 11.70 54.15 6.73
CA GLN A 102 10.51 53.41 6.24
C GLN A 102 10.73 52.78 4.86
N TYR A 103 11.22 53.55 3.89
CA TYR A 103 11.46 53.03 2.53
C TYR A 103 12.63 52.03 2.49
N PRO A 104 13.79 52.32 3.10
CA PRO A 104 14.88 51.33 3.21
C PRO A 104 14.44 50.02 3.88
N ALA A 105 13.68 50.10 4.98
CA ALA A 105 13.17 48.92 5.68
C ALA A 105 12.22 48.11 4.80
N LYS A 106 11.29 48.76 4.08
CA LYS A 106 10.38 48.09 3.13
C LYS A 106 11.14 47.31 2.07
N GLY A 107 12.17 47.92 1.46
CA GLY A 107 12.99 47.28 0.44
C GLY A 107 13.72 46.04 0.97
N LEU A 108 14.37 46.16 2.13
CA LEU A 108 15.12 45.05 2.72
C LEU A 108 14.22 43.89 3.18
N VAL A 109 13.05 44.18 3.76
CA VAL A 109 12.05 43.15 4.11
C VAL A 109 11.56 42.43 2.85
N ALA A 110 11.33 43.15 1.75
CA ALA A 110 10.92 42.53 0.49
C ALA A 110 12.00 41.59 -0.07
N SER A 111 13.28 42.02 -0.09
CA SER A 111 14.39 41.16 -0.51
C SER A 111 14.53 39.90 0.35
N LEU A 112 14.32 40.02 1.67
CA LEU A 112 14.37 38.88 2.57
C LEU A 112 13.21 37.89 2.30
N ARG A 113 11.99 38.39 2.05
CA ARG A 113 10.82 37.57 1.66
C ARG A 113 11.09 36.77 0.38
N GLU A 114 11.69 37.40 -0.62
CA GLU A 114 12.00 36.77 -1.91
C GLU A 114 12.95 35.57 -1.73
N ILE A 115 14.06 35.77 -1.03
CA ILE A 115 15.07 34.72 -0.79
C ILE A 115 14.48 33.53 -0.02
N ILE A 116 13.63 33.79 0.97
CA ILE A 116 13.01 32.72 1.78
C ILE A 116 11.98 31.95 0.97
N ASN A 117 11.13 32.65 0.20
CA ASN A 117 10.10 32.01 -0.61
C ASN A 117 10.71 31.06 -1.66
N VAL A 118 11.82 31.45 -2.28
CA VAL A 118 12.59 30.59 -3.20
C VAL A 118 13.07 29.33 -2.46
N LYS A 119 13.66 29.45 -1.27
CA LYS A 119 14.20 28.29 -0.52
C LYS A 119 13.12 27.37 0.04
N ASP A 120 11.99 27.91 0.49
CA ASP A 120 10.83 27.12 0.94
C ASP A 120 10.23 26.30 -0.19
N SER A 121 10.18 26.85 -1.42
CA SER A 121 9.69 26.11 -2.60
C SER A 121 10.54 24.87 -2.92
N PHE A 122 11.88 25.00 -2.88
CA PHE A 122 12.78 23.86 -3.07
C PHE A 122 12.69 22.83 -1.95
N THR A 123 12.46 23.27 -0.72
CA THR A 123 12.32 22.38 0.44
C THR A 123 11.04 21.55 0.34
N ARG A 124 9.91 22.16 -0.02
CA ARG A 124 8.63 21.46 -0.24
C ARG A 124 8.75 20.45 -1.38
N MET A 125 9.33 20.84 -2.51
CA MET A 125 9.51 19.95 -3.66
C MET A 125 10.41 18.74 -3.34
N LYS A 126 11.44 18.91 -2.50
CA LYS A 126 12.29 17.81 -2.05
C LYS A 126 11.54 16.84 -1.13
N GLN A 127 10.77 17.36 -0.17
CA GLN A 127 9.98 16.56 0.77
C GLN A 127 8.91 15.74 0.04
N GLU A 128 8.20 16.35 -0.92
CA GLU A 128 7.17 15.67 -1.71
C GLU A 128 7.74 14.52 -2.56
N ARG A 129 8.90 14.74 -3.18
CA ARG A 129 9.62 13.68 -3.91
C ARG A 129 10.10 12.56 -3.00
N GLU A 130 10.54 12.86 -1.79
CA GLU A 130 10.94 11.85 -0.81
C GLU A 130 9.74 11.04 -0.31
N SER A 131 8.59 11.68 -0.04
CA SER A 131 7.36 10.97 0.35
C SER A 131 6.85 10.06 -0.76
N GLU A 132 6.81 10.52 -2.01
CA GLU A 132 6.42 9.67 -3.14
C GLU A 132 7.34 8.46 -3.32
N ARG A 133 8.65 8.65 -3.14
CA ARG A 133 9.62 7.55 -3.23
C ARG A 133 9.41 6.54 -2.10
N LEU A 134 9.16 7.02 -0.89
CA LEU A 134 8.89 6.16 0.26
C LEU A 134 7.59 5.38 0.04
N GLU A 135 6.53 6.01 -0.44
CA GLU A 135 5.24 5.35 -0.71
C GLU A 135 5.36 4.31 -1.84
N LYS A 136 6.08 4.62 -2.91
CA LYS A 136 6.37 3.64 -3.98
C LYS A 136 7.21 2.47 -3.46
N ALA A 137 8.17 2.73 -2.57
CA ALA A 137 9.00 1.68 -1.98
C ALA A 137 8.21 0.79 -1.02
N THR A 138 7.34 1.36 -0.17
CA THR A 138 6.49 0.59 0.75
C THR A 138 5.48 -0.26 -0.02
N LYS A 139 4.85 0.30 -1.05
CA LYS A 139 3.92 -0.45 -1.92
C LYS A 139 4.62 -1.63 -2.60
N ARG A 140 5.79 -1.41 -3.20
CA ARG A 140 6.60 -2.49 -3.82
C ARG A 140 6.99 -3.57 -2.81
N LYS A 141 7.39 -3.18 -1.60
CA LYS A 141 7.75 -4.14 -0.54
C LYS A 141 6.54 -4.97 -0.10
N ALA A 142 5.36 -4.35 0.02
CA ALA A 142 4.13 -5.05 0.35
C ALA A 142 3.70 -6.03 -0.76
N GLU A 143 3.78 -5.62 -2.03
CA GLU A 143 3.50 -6.47 -3.19
C GLU A 143 4.45 -7.68 -3.25
N GLN A 144 5.75 -7.47 -3.01
CA GLN A 144 6.73 -8.55 -2.95
C GLN A 144 6.49 -9.51 -1.79
N ALA A 145 6.15 -9.00 -0.61
CA ALA A 145 5.83 -9.82 0.56
C ALA A 145 4.58 -10.68 0.30
N ALA A 146 3.52 -10.09 -0.27
CA ALA A 146 2.30 -10.80 -0.62
C ALA A 146 2.53 -11.88 -1.70
N ALA A 147 3.34 -11.59 -2.72
CA ALA A 147 3.72 -12.56 -3.74
C ALA A 147 4.51 -13.74 -3.14
N THR A 148 5.42 -13.45 -2.21
CA THR A 148 6.22 -14.48 -1.52
C THR A 148 5.33 -15.36 -0.64
N ASP A 149 4.43 -14.77 0.14
CA ASP A 149 3.47 -15.51 0.98
C ASP A 149 2.54 -16.40 0.14
N LYS A 150 2.02 -15.88 -0.98
CA LYS A 150 1.23 -16.68 -1.93
C LYS A 150 2.03 -17.88 -2.44
N ARG A 151 3.30 -17.68 -2.81
CA ARG A 151 4.17 -18.76 -3.32
C ARG A 151 4.39 -19.86 -2.27
N ILE A 152 4.67 -19.49 -1.02
CA ILE A 152 4.85 -20.44 0.08
C ILE A 152 3.58 -21.27 0.30
N LYS A 153 2.40 -20.63 0.25
CA LYS A 153 1.11 -21.33 0.37
C LYS A 153 0.88 -22.31 -0.77
N ILE A 154 1.18 -21.92 -2.01
CA ILE A 154 1.10 -22.79 -3.20
C ILE A 154 2.04 -23.99 -3.06
N GLU A 155 3.28 -23.78 -2.64
CA GLU A 155 4.27 -24.85 -2.43
C GLU A 155 3.80 -25.84 -1.35
N SER A 156 3.24 -25.34 -0.24
CA SER A 156 2.64 -26.17 0.82
C SER A 156 1.46 -27.01 0.29
N ILE A 157 0.57 -26.42 -0.49
CA ILE A 157 -0.55 -27.11 -1.14
C ILE A 157 -0.04 -28.20 -2.10
N ASN A 158 0.98 -27.89 -2.91
CA ASN A 158 1.55 -28.86 -3.85
C ASN A 158 2.19 -30.06 -3.13
N SER A 159 2.89 -29.80 -2.02
CA SER A 159 3.47 -30.85 -1.17
C SER A 159 2.40 -31.77 -0.56
N ARG A 160 1.34 -31.17 0.02
CA ARG A 160 0.18 -31.92 0.54
C ARG A 160 -0.51 -32.76 -0.54
N LEU A 161 -0.70 -32.18 -1.73
CA LEU A 161 -1.33 -32.86 -2.86
C LEU A 161 -0.49 -34.05 -3.32
N SER A 162 0.83 -33.88 -3.41
CA SER A 162 1.77 -34.94 -3.77
C SER A 162 1.74 -36.09 -2.76
N GLY A 163 1.60 -35.79 -1.46
CA GLY A 163 1.47 -36.80 -0.41
C GLY A 163 0.25 -37.72 -0.56
N LEU A 164 -0.82 -37.25 -1.20
CA LEU A 164 -2.04 -38.06 -1.41
C LEU A 164 -1.83 -39.26 -2.34
N PHE A 165 -0.83 -39.21 -3.23
CA PHE A 165 -0.48 -40.33 -4.10
C PHE A 165 0.11 -41.53 -3.34
N GLY A 166 0.59 -41.33 -2.10
CA GLY A 166 1.02 -42.40 -1.22
C GLY A 166 -0.11 -43.16 -0.52
N LEU A 167 -1.34 -42.62 -0.52
CA LEU A 167 -2.49 -43.16 0.23
C LEU A 167 -3.34 -44.15 -0.61
N ASN A 168 -2.70 -45.12 -1.25
CA ASN A 168 -3.38 -46.03 -2.19
C ASN A 168 -4.40 -46.97 -1.53
N ASP A 169 -4.22 -47.28 -0.25
CA ASP A 169 -5.06 -48.24 0.49
C ASP A 169 -6.24 -47.58 1.21
N LYS A 170 -6.38 -46.24 1.14
CA LYS A 170 -7.41 -45.48 1.85
C LYS A 170 -8.13 -44.47 0.96
N PRO A 171 -8.97 -44.94 0.01
CA PRO A 171 -9.58 -44.07 -1.01
C PRO A 171 -10.53 -43.01 -0.42
N GLN A 172 -11.27 -43.32 0.65
CA GLN A 172 -12.17 -42.37 1.31
C GLN A 172 -11.41 -41.24 2.02
N GLU A 173 -10.35 -41.59 2.77
CA GLU A 173 -9.48 -40.62 3.44
C GLU A 173 -8.80 -39.72 2.41
N ARG A 174 -8.32 -40.30 1.29
CA ARG A 174 -7.71 -39.55 0.18
C ARG A 174 -8.67 -38.54 -0.46
N GLY A 175 -9.92 -38.93 -0.70
CA GLY A 175 -10.95 -38.03 -1.26
C GLY A 175 -11.18 -36.82 -0.36
N LYS A 176 -11.45 -37.05 0.93
CA LYS A 176 -11.68 -35.99 1.92
C LYS A 176 -10.49 -35.04 2.07
N LEU A 177 -9.27 -35.56 2.06
CA LEU A 177 -8.07 -34.73 2.11
C LEU A 177 -7.91 -33.89 0.84
N LEU A 178 -8.25 -34.45 -0.33
CA LEU A 178 -8.19 -33.70 -1.57
C LEU A 178 -9.22 -32.56 -1.61
N GLU A 179 -10.44 -32.79 -1.15
CA GLU A 179 -11.46 -31.74 -1.00
C GLU A 179 -10.92 -30.56 -0.19
N SER A 180 -10.33 -30.84 0.98
CA SER A 180 -9.71 -29.81 1.83
C SER A 180 -8.56 -29.08 1.12
N ILE A 181 -7.70 -29.79 0.39
CA ILE A 181 -6.58 -29.20 -0.35
C ILE A 181 -7.09 -28.28 -1.48
N LEU A 182 -8.14 -28.68 -2.21
CA LEU A 182 -8.71 -27.87 -3.27
C LEU A 182 -9.41 -26.62 -2.72
N ASN A 183 -10.08 -26.72 -1.58
CA ASN A 183 -10.67 -25.55 -0.91
C ASN A 183 -9.60 -24.56 -0.45
N ASP A 184 -8.49 -25.04 0.09
CA ASP A 184 -7.34 -24.19 0.43
C ASP A 184 -6.72 -23.56 -0.83
N LEU A 185 -6.65 -24.30 -1.93
CA LEU A 185 -6.19 -23.78 -3.22
C LEU A 185 -7.08 -22.64 -3.73
N PHE A 186 -8.40 -22.82 -3.72
CA PHE A 186 -9.33 -21.75 -4.13
C PHE A 186 -9.15 -20.50 -3.28
N ARG A 187 -9.00 -20.65 -1.95
CA ARG A 187 -8.73 -19.52 -1.04
C ARG A 187 -7.45 -18.77 -1.37
N VAL A 188 -6.37 -19.46 -1.70
CA VAL A 188 -5.08 -18.83 -2.08
C VAL A 188 -5.19 -18.00 -3.34
N TYR A 189 -6.10 -18.37 -4.25
CA TYR A 189 -6.42 -17.60 -5.45
C TYR A 189 -7.53 -16.55 -5.23
N ASN A 190 -7.93 -16.28 -3.98
CA ASN A 190 -9.04 -15.37 -3.63
C ASN A 190 -10.37 -15.73 -4.31
N ILE A 191 -10.58 -17.02 -4.58
CA ILE A 191 -11.87 -17.53 -5.03
C ILE A 191 -12.71 -17.73 -3.77
N HIS A 192 -13.85 -17.06 -3.67
CA HIS A 192 -14.73 -17.19 -2.51
C HIS A 192 -15.26 -18.62 -2.43
N VAL A 193 -15.00 -19.30 -1.31
CA VAL A 193 -15.47 -20.66 -1.04
C VAL A 193 -16.59 -20.58 -0.02
N HIS A 194 -17.78 -21.06 -0.36
CA HIS A 194 -18.84 -21.33 0.61
C HIS A 194 -18.66 -22.79 1.08
N GLU A 195 -18.04 -22.97 2.25
CA GLU A 195 -17.86 -24.31 2.83
C GLU A 195 -19.19 -24.91 3.30
N ASP A 196 -19.35 -26.22 3.10
CA ASP A 196 -20.46 -27.04 3.60
C ASP A 196 -21.86 -26.49 3.30
N PHE A 197 -22.25 -26.46 2.02
CA PHE A 197 -23.66 -26.28 1.62
C PHE A 197 -24.47 -27.56 1.93
N ARG A 198 -24.51 -27.98 3.20
CA ARG A 198 -25.41 -29.02 3.67
C ARG A 198 -26.80 -28.41 3.78
N HIS A 199 -27.62 -28.55 2.74
CA HIS A 199 -29.04 -28.24 2.84
C HIS A 199 -29.64 -29.09 3.97
N LYS A 200 -29.97 -28.44 5.10
CA LYS A 200 -30.80 -29.02 6.16
C LYS A 200 -32.25 -28.69 5.85
N CYS A 201 -33.11 -29.70 5.82
CA CYS A 201 -34.55 -29.50 5.75
C CYS A 201 -35.05 -28.85 7.05
N SER A 202 -36.11 -28.05 6.98
CA SER A 202 -36.78 -27.42 8.13
C SER A 202 -37.55 -28.41 9.01
N ASP A 203 -37.46 -29.71 8.72
CA ASP A 203 -37.99 -30.78 9.55
C ASP A 203 -36.95 -31.90 9.66
N ASN A 204 -36.80 -32.45 10.87
CA ASN A 204 -35.63 -33.15 11.39
C ASN A 204 -34.82 -34.08 10.43
N SER A 205 -33.49 -33.89 10.46
CA SER A 205 -32.45 -34.95 10.36
C SER A 205 -32.26 -35.75 9.06
N LEU A 206 -32.25 -35.10 7.89
CA LEU A 206 -31.49 -35.61 6.73
C LEU A 206 -30.69 -34.48 6.07
N VAL A 207 -29.37 -34.67 5.94
CA VAL A 207 -28.52 -33.86 5.05
C VAL A 207 -28.82 -34.33 3.63
N LEU A 208 -29.60 -33.55 2.87
CA LEU A 208 -30.14 -33.98 1.57
C LEU A 208 -29.12 -33.89 0.43
N GLU A 209 -28.07 -33.07 0.55
CA GLU A 209 -27.11 -32.85 -0.52
C GLU A 209 -25.75 -32.42 0.06
N GLN A 210 -24.68 -33.15 -0.27
CA GLN A 210 -23.31 -32.76 0.00
C GLN A 210 -22.66 -32.40 -1.35
N ILE A 211 -22.10 -31.19 -1.42
CA ILE A 211 -21.33 -30.69 -2.55
C ILE A 211 -19.92 -30.44 -2.03
N ASP A 212 -18.91 -30.91 -2.75
CA ASP A 212 -17.51 -30.88 -2.29
C ASP A 212 -16.97 -29.46 -2.15
N GLY A 213 -17.45 -28.54 -2.99
CA GLY A 213 -17.21 -27.11 -2.83
C GLY A 213 -18.20 -26.26 -3.62
N VAL A 214 -18.40 -25.02 -3.16
CA VAL A 214 -19.12 -23.99 -3.91
C VAL A 214 -18.20 -22.79 -4.01
N ILE A 215 -17.91 -22.37 -5.24
CA ILE A 215 -17.00 -21.26 -5.50
C ILE A 215 -17.67 -20.13 -6.27
N GLU A 216 -17.23 -18.89 -6.05
CA GLU A 216 -17.59 -17.75 -6.87
C GLU A 216 -16.46 -17.39 -7.83
N LEU A 217 -16.77 -17.37 -9.13
CA LEU A 217 -15.81 -17.01 -10.18
C LEU A 217 -16.49 -16.06 -11.18
N ASN A 218 -15.93 -14.88 -11.39
CA ASN A 218 -16.48 -13.82 -12.25
C ASN A 218 -17.94 -13.46 -11.94
N GLY A 219 -18.32 -13.40 -10.66
CA GLY A 219 -19.69 -13.09 -10.24
C GLY A 219 -20.72 -14.19 -10.51
N SER A 220 -20.27 -15.40 -10.87
CA SER A 220 -21.12 -16.57 -11.08
C SER A 220 -20.78 -17.66 -10.06
N THR A 221 -21.80 -18.37 -9.58
CA THR A 221 -21.64 -19.48 -8.64
C THR A 221 -21.34 -20.78 -9.38
N TYR A 222 -20.29 -21.47 -8.97
CA TYR A 222 -19.91 -22.79 -9.48
C TYR A 222 -20.04 -23.83 -8.39
N LEU A 223 -20.76 -24.91 -8.68
CA LEU A 223 -20.76 -26.12 -7.87
C LEU A 223 -19.56 -26.96 -8.30
N VAL A 224 -18.70 -27.29 -7.34
CA VAL A 224 -17.50 -28.08 -7.55
C VAL A 224 -17.73 -29.48 -7.00
N GLU A 225 -17.53 -30.48 -7.86
CA GLU A 225 -17.47 -31.89 -7.48
C GLU A 225 -16.07 -32.42 -7.78
N MET A 226 -15.55 -33.27 -6.92
CA MET A 226 -14.25 -33.89 -7.04
C MET A 226 -14.38 -35.40 -6.89
N LYS A 227 -13.83 -36.18 -7.84
CA LYS A 227 -13.73 -37.65 -7.70
C LYS A 227 -12.33 -38.21 -7.95
N TRP A 228 -11.80 -38.93 -6.96
CA TRP A 228 -10.54 -39.69 -7.04
C TRP A 228 -10.79 -41.20 -7.17
N LEU A 229 -11.33 -41.63 -8.31
CA LEU A 229 -11.57 -43.04 -8.62
C LEU A 229 -10.33 -43.71 -9.23
N LYS A 230 -10.24 -45.05 -9.14
CA LYS A 230 -9.19 -45.83 -9.83
C LYS A 230 -9.40 -45.83 -11.35
N ALA A 231 -10.64 -45.91 -11.81
CA ALA A 231 -11.01 -45.83 -13.22
C ALA A 231 -11.45 -44.42 -13.61
N ALA A 232 -11.57 -44.16 -14.91
CA ALA A 232 -12.13 -42.91 -15.43
C ALA A 232 -13.59 -42.71 -14.98
N VAL A 233 -13.99 -41.46 -14.79
CA VAL A 233 -15.34 -41.10 -14.33
C VAL A 233 -16.38 -41.42 -15.42
N GLY A 234 -17.39 -42.19 -15.03
CA GLY A 234 -18.51 -42.60 -15.87
C GLY A 234 -19.72 -41.67 -15.81
N VAL A 235 -20.71 -41.97 -16.67
CA VAL A 235 -21.99 -41.24 -16.82
C VAL A 235 -22.75 -41.13 -15.49
N GLU A 236 -22.75 -42.18 -14.66
CA GLU A 236 -23.47 -42.20 -13.39
C GLU A 236 -23.05 -41.05 -12.46
N SER A 237 -21.75 -40.86 -12.28
CA SER A 237 -21.20 -39.81 -11.42
C SER A 237 -21.44 -38.41 -11.97
N ILE A 238 -21.33 -38.24 -13.30
CA ILE A 238 -21.64 -36.97 -13.96
C ILE A 238 -23.13 -36.64 -13.83
N SER A 239 -24.00 -37.63 -14.00
CA SER A 239 -25.46 -37.45 -13.95
C SER A 239 -25.90 -36.94 -12.57
N GLN A 240 -25.32 -37.47 -11.48
CA GLN A 240 -25.58 -36.96 -10.13
C GLN A 240 -25.25 -35.48 -10.00
N HIS A 241 -24.08 -35.05 -10.49
CA HIS A 241 -23.69 -33.65 -10.46
C HIS A 241 -24.55 -32.76 -11.36
N LEU A 242 -24.92 -33.24 -12.56
CA LEU A 242 -25.81 -32.52 -13.47
C LEU A 242 -27.20 -32.32 -12.85
N VAL A 243 -27.79 -33.33 -12.20
CA VAL A 243 -29.09 -33.17 -11.52
C VAL A 243 -29.05 -32.04 -10.50
N ARG A 244 -27.98 -31.97 -9.70
CA ARG A 244 -27.76 -30.88 -8.72
C ARG A 244 -27.62 -29.51 -9.40
N LEU A 245 -26.95 -29.47 -10.54
CA LEU A 245 -26.74 -28.26 -11.33
C LEU A 245 -28.06 -27.77 -11.98
N PHE A 246 -28.86 -28.69 -12.54
CA PHE A 246 -30.15 -28.38 -13.16
C PHE A 246 -31.19 -27.89 -12.15
N GLY A 247 -31.10 -28.34 -10.90
CA GLY A 247 -31.94 -27.85 -9.80
C GLY A 247 -31.71 -26.38 -9.39
N ARG A 248 -30.68 -25.72 -9.93
CA ARG A 248 -30.30 -24.34 -9.57
C ARG A 248 -30.31 -23.43 -10.81
N ALA A 249 -31.06 -22.33 -10.75
CA ALA A 249 -31.26 -21.44 -11.90
C ALA A 249 -29.95 -20.84 -12.44
N ASN A 250 -29.13 -20.24 -11.57
CA ASN A 250 -27.95 -19.45 -11.93
C ASN A 250 -26.64 -20.07 -11.41
N ALA A 251 -26.48 -21.39 -11.56
CA ALA A 251 -25.26 -22.09 -11.19
C ALA A 251 -24.56 -22.70 -12.40
N HIS A 252 -23.24 -22.79 -12.32
CA HIS A 252 -22.36 -23.50 -13.24
C HIS A 252 -21.72 -24.71 -12.55
N GLY A 253 -21.24 -25.68 -13.32
CA GLY A 253 -20.59 -26.89 -12.78
C GLY A 253 -19.09 -26.90 -13.05
N ILE A 254 -18.30 -27.33 -12.07
CA ILE A 254 -16.93 -27.77 -12.26
C ILE A 254 -16.85 -29.19 -11.71
N PHE A 255 -16.42 -30.13 -12.55
CA PHE A 255 -16.13 -31.47 -12.12
C PHE A 255 -14.63 -31.70 -12.22
N ILE A 256 -13.99 -32.19 -11.15
CA ILE A 256 -12.56 -32.47 -11.09
C ILE A 256 -12.35 -33.98 -10.95
N ALA A 257 -11.60 -34.59 -11.86
CA ALA A 257 -11.33 -36.03 -11.84
C ALA A 257 -9.83 -36.33 -11.80
N ALA A 258 -9.43 -37.28 -10.94
CA ALA A 258 -8.02 -37.70 -10.87
C ALA A 258 -7.58 -38.52 -12.09
N ASN A 259 -8.42 -39.44 -12.55
CA ASN A 259 -8.11 -40.39 -13.62
C ASN A 259 -8.96 -40.15 -14.88
N GLY A 260 -9.32 -38.88 -15.14
CA GLY A 260 -10.06 -38.46 -16.34
C GLY A 260 -11.50 -38.96 -16.42
N TYR A 261 -12.05 -38.94 -17.62
CA TYR A 261 -13.47 -39.20 -17.91
C TYR A 261 -13.61 -40.21 -19.06
N THR A 262 -14.71 -40.96 -19.03
CA THR A 262 -15.09 -41.82 -20.16
C THR A 262 -15.69 -40.97 -21.29
N GLU A 263 -15.55 -41.41 -22.54
CA GLU A 263 -16.16 -40.73 -23.71
C GLU A 263 -17.67 -40.51 -23.58
N PRO A 264 -18.48 -41.49 -23.11
CA PRO A 264 -19.91 -41.26 -22.89
C PRO A 264 -20.19 -40.15 -21.86
N ALA A 265 -19.36 -40.02 -20.82
CA ALA A 265 -19.49 -38.97 -19.81
C ALA A 265 -19.18 -37.58 -20.38
N ILE A 266 -18.12 -37.46 -21.19
CA ILE A 266 -17.78 -36.21 -21.88
C ILE A 266 -18.89 -35.81 -22.84
N LYS A 267 -19.45 -36.77 -23.61
CA LYS A 267 -20.56 -36.52 -24.52
C LYS A 267 -21.80 -36.01 -23.78
N GLN A 268 -22.15 -36.62 -22.64
CA GLN A 268 -23.28 -36.16 -21.81
C GLN A 268 -23.08 -34.71 -21.33
N CYS A 269 -21.88 -34.35 -20.87
CA CYS A 269 -21.57 -32.98 -20.50
C CYS A 269 -21.69 -32.02 -21.70
N ARG A 270 -21.24 -32.45 -22.89
CA ARG A 270 -21.32 -31.65 -24.12
C ARG A 270 -22.78 -31.37 -24.49
N ASP A 271 -23.65 -32.35 -24.37
CA ASP A 271 -25.08 -32.20 -24.65
C ASP A 271 -25.73 -31.24 -23.61
N ALA A 272 -25.31 -31.34 -22.35
CA ALA A 272 -25.79 -30.48 -21.26
C ALA A 272 -25.40 -28.99 -21.42
N LEU A 273 -24.31 -28.67 -22.13
CA LEU A 273 -23.86 -27.28 -22.38
C LEU A 273 -24.92 -26.41 -23.09
N SER A 274 -25.89 -27.03 -23.77
CA SER A 274 -27.02 -26.31 -24.36
C SER A 274 -27.93 -25.64 -23.33
N GLN A 275 -27.91 -26.10 -22.07
CA GLN A 275 -28.79 -25.63 -21.00
C GLN A 275 -28.01 -25.15 -19.77
N LYS A 276 -26.87 -25.77 -19.45
CA LYS A 276 -26.05 -25.46 -18.27
C LYS A 276 -24.56 -25.53 -18.61
N THR A 277 -23.80 -24.52 -18.19
CA THR A 277 -22.34 -24.54 -18.30
C THR A 277 -21.74 -25.53 -17.32
N ILE A 278 -20.96 -26.48 -17.83
CA ILE A 278 -20.17 -27.43 -17.05
C ILE A 278 -18.74 -27.52 -17.59
N ILE A 279 -17.77 -27.48 -16.69
CA ILE A 279 -16.34 -27.58 -16.99
C ILE A 279 -15.81 -28.88 -16.40
N LEU A 280 -15.16 -29.68 -17.23
CA LEU A 280 -14.43 -30.88 -16.81
C LEU A 280 -12.94 -30.54 -16.68
N CYS A 281 -12.37 -30.83 -15.52
CA CYS A 281 -10.98 -30.50 -15.19
C CYS A 281 -10.27 -31.77 -14.68
N SER A 282 -9.14 -32.10 -15.28
CA SER A 282 -8.29 -33.16 -14.77
C SER A 282 -7.49 -32.65 -13.57
N LEU A 283 -7.35 -33.47 -12.52
CA LEU A 283 -6.46 -33.16 -11.40
C LEU A 283 -5.02 -32.93 -11.88
N ARG A 284 -4.63 -33.57 -12.98
CA ARG A 284 -3.34 -33.37 -13.63
C ARG A 284 -3.12 -31.93 -14.08
N GLU A 285 -4.15 -31.25 -14.59
CA GLU A 285 -4.07 -29.84 -14.99
C GLU A 285 -3.73 -28.96 -13.78
N ILE A 286 -4.38 -29.23 -12.64
CA ILE A 286 -4.13 -28.53 -11.37
C ILE A 286 -2.69 -28.78 -10.90
N ILE A 287 -2.20 -30.02 -10.96
CA ILE A 287 -0.82 -30.36 -10.57
C ILE A 287 0.20 -29.64 -11.47
N MET A 288 -0.02 -29.63 -12.78
CA MET A 288 0.86 -28.91 -13.72
C MET A 288 0.85 -27.41 -13.46
N LEU A 289 -0.32 -26.83 -13.18
CA LEU A 289 -0.46 -25.43 -12.80
C LEU A 289 0.32 -25.10 -11.52
N LEU A 290 0.21 -25.93 -10.49
CA LEU A 290 0.94 -25.75 -9.23
C LEU A 290 2.46 -25.82 -9.42
N ASN A 291 2.94 -26.77 -10.24
CA ASN A 291 4.35 -26.92 -10.55
C ASN A 291 4.93 -25.73 -11.33
N ARG A 292 4.11 -25.09 -12.16
CA ARG A 292 4.49 -23.88 -12.91
C ARG A 292 4.27 -22.59 -12.16
N GLN A 293 3.55 -22.65 -11.03
CA GLN A 293 3.07 -21.47 -10.31
C GLN A 293 2.19 -20.56 -11.19
N ASP A 294 1.45 -21.17 -12.12
CA ASP A 294 0.52 -20.48 -13.01
C ASP A 294 -0.78 -20.09 -12.30
N ASP A 295 -1.54 -19.18 -12.90
CA ASP A 295 -2.75 -18.64 -12.28
C ASP A 295 -4.00 -19.52 -12.49
N LEU A 296 -4.60 -20.00 -11.39
CA LEU A 296 -5.78 -20.88 -11.41
C LEU A 296 -7.01 -20.20 -12.02
N ILE A 297 -7.20 -18.92 -11.76
CA ILE A 297 -8.33 -18.15 -12.32
C ILE A 297 -8.22 -18.13 -13.85
N THR A 298 -7.01 -17.92 -14.36
CA THR A 298 -6.72 -17.93 -15.80
C THR A 298 -7.01 -19.30 -16.43
N LEU A 299 -6.61 -20.40 -15.78
CA LEU A 299 -6.95 -21.76 -16.22
C LEU A 299 -8.47 -21.95 -16.31
N LEU A 300 -9.20 -21.66 -15.22
CA LEU A 300 -10.66 -21.84 -15.18
C LEU A 300 -11.38 -20.96 -16.21
N LYS A 301 -10.91 -19.72 -16.43
CA LYS A 301 -11.44 -18.84 -17.48
C LYS A 301 -11.24 -19.41 -18.87
N LYS A 302 -10.06 -19.94 -19.20
CA LYS A 302 -9.82 -20.58 -20.51
C LYS A 302 -10.76 -21.77 -20.71
N LYS A 303 -10.91 -22.61 -19.70
CA LYS A 303 -11.81 -23.77 -19.76
C LYS A 303 -13.28 -23.37 -19.89
N TYR A 304 -13.71 -22.33 -19.18
CA TYR A 304 -15.04 -21.74 -19.35
C TYR A 304 -15.27 -21.27 -20.78
N GLN A 305 -14.30 -20.57 -21.38
CA GLN A 305 -14.41 -20.11 -22.76
C GLN A 305 -14.52 -21.28 -23.74
N SER A 306 -13.68 -22.31 -23.61
CA SER A 306 -13.79 -23.52 -24.46
C SER A 306 -15.12 -24.25 -24.28
N ALA A 307 -15.67 -24.29 -23.06
CA ALA A 307 -16.96 -24.90 -22.81
C ALA A 307 -18.10 -24.14 -23.51
N ILE A 308 -18.09 -22.80 -23.49
CA ILE A 308 -19.18 -22.01 -24.07
C ILE A 308 -19.02 -21.80 -25.58
N VAL A 309 -17.82 -21.42 -26.01
CA VAL A 309 -17.54 -21.03 -27.40
C VAL A 309 -17.36 -22.25 -28.28
N ASP A 310 -16.50 -23.18 -27.87
CA ASP A 310 -16.13 -24.35 -28.68
C ASP A 310 -17.05 -25.56 -28.43
N LYS A 311 -18.03 -25.43 -27.52
CA LYS A 311 -18.84 -26.55 -26.99
C LYS A 311 -17.97 -27.72 -26.53
N ASN A 312 -16.81 -27.41 -25.95
CA ASN A 312 -15.87 -28.41 -25.46
C ASN A 312 -15.77 -28.37 -23.93
N PRO A 313 -16.55 -29.20 -23.20
CA PRO A 313 -16.52 -29.20 -21.73
C PRO A 313 -15.20 -29.75 -21.16
N TYR A 314 -14.43 -30.51 -21.95
CA TYR A 314 -13.15 -31.10 -21.54
C TYR A 314 -12.02 -30.68 -22.48
N HIS A 315 -11.61 -29.42 -22.36
CA HIS A 315 -10.40 -28.91 -23.00
C HIS A 315 -9.21 -29.00 -22.03
N GLU A 316 -8.35 -30.01 -22.20
CA GLU A 316 -7.20 -30.22 -21.31
C GLU A 316 -6.07 -29.22 -21.61
N ILE A 317 -5.68 -28.44 -20.61
CA ILE A 317 -4.63 -27.43 -20.71
C ILE A 317 -3.45 -27.90 -19.87
N LEU A 318 -2.45 -28.46 -20.55
CA LEU A 318 -1.20 -28.91 -19.94
C LEU A 318 -0.02 -27.99 -20.26
N ALA A 319 -0.21 -26.87 -20.95
CA ALA A 319 0.82 -25.93 -21.42
C ALA A 319 0.44 -24.50 -21.04
#